data_AF-A0A423K8W1-F1
#
_entry.id   AF-A0A423K8W1-F1
#
_cell.length_a   1.000
_cell.length_b   1.000
_cell.length_c   1.000
_cell.angle_alpha   90.00
_cell.angle_beta   90.00
_cell.angle_gamma   90.00
#
_symmetry.space_group_name_H-M   'P 1'
#
loop_
_entity.id
_entity.type
_entity.pdbx_description
1 polymer ?
#
loop_
_entity_poly.entity_id
_entity_poly.type
_entity_poly.pdbx_seq_one_letter_code
_entity_poly.pdbx_strand_id
1 'polypeptide(L)'
;MQAHTDDLTTFFNLINSLSALIAELNVHQENARKKGLELYNLGSFRASEPYLTIAASAGDRPAQYALAEVLRRRQGSITEEAKKWYRLAAAQEDVYALLRLGDSESLDKVRELLPPRIEQGDGEAMLQMYELTKEITWLKKSANTRFPEALYILALQYDRDRSLVPEGQNPTDVIDLLLERAAHVNFPLAMNWYTNRQKVTTFPSLRREWLEKTAALNDLYGVLKYGFALGHGESGGDPEYGYKKNYPLSYALVWLVVNSAPEYQLHNSAALFLDDLGKAMSPQEIALALKVAQTWKDSHPPLSEHRLTYHGV
;
A
#
# COMPACT_ATOMS: atom_id res chain seq x y z
N MET A 1 64.06 -5.15 6.01
CA MET A 1 62.85 -5.35 6.85
C MET A 1 61.80 -4.24 6.67
N GLN A 2 62.15 -3.07 6.10
CA GLN A 2 61.22 -1.95 5.87
C GLN A 2 60.25 -2.09 4.68
N ALA A 3 60.66 -2.70 3.56
CA ALA A 3 59.80 -2.82 2.37
C ALA A 3 58.50 -3.62 2.61
N HIS A 4 58.57 -4.70 3.39
CA HIS A 4 57.39 -5.52 3.70
C HIS A 4 56.36 -4.83 4.62
N THR A 5 56.79 -3.88 5.45
CA THR A 5 55.90 -3.09 6.31
C THR A 5 55.11 -2.04 5.53
N ASP A 6 55.68 -1.48 4.47
CA ASP A 6 55.02 -0.48 3.61
C ASP A 6 53.97 -1.12 2.69
N ASP A 7 54.26 -2.33 2.17
CA ASP A 7 53.30 -3.11 1.38
C ASP A 7 52.08 -3.55 2.20
N LEU A 8 52.29 -4.01 3.44
CA LEU A 8 51.21 -4.37 4.36
C LEU A 8 50.36 -3.15 4.72
N THR A 9 50.99 -2.02 5.00
CA THR A 9 50.27 -0.76 5.31
C THR A 9 49.43 -0.29 4.13
N THR A 10 49.97 -0.38 2.92
CA THR A 10 49.24 -0.04 1.68
C THR A 10 48.04 -0.97 1.46
N PHE A 11 48.22 -2.27 1.69
CA PHE A 11 47.14 -3.26 1.61
C PHE A 11 46.02 -3.01 2.64
N PHE A 12 46.37 -2.72 3.90
CA PHE A 12 45.38 -2.38 4.93
C PHE A 12 44.64 -1.08 4.61
N ASN A 13 45.33 -0.07 4.08
CA ASN A 13 44.68 1.19 3.65
C ASN A 13 43.70 0.96 2.49
N LEU A 14 44.03 0.07 1.55
CA LEU A 14 43.13 -0.31 0.46
C LEU A 14 41.88 -1.03 0.98
N ILE A 15 42.04 -1.99 1.89
CA ILE A 15 40.91 -2.70 2.53
C ILE A 15 40.02 -1.72 3.28
N ASN A 16 40.59 -0.80 4.06
CA ASN A 16 39.83 0.20 4.80
C ASN A 16 39.06 1.14 3.86
N SER A 17 39.69 1.58 2.78
CA SER A 17 39.05 2.44 1.77
C SER A 17 37.92 1.73 1.04
N LEU A 18 38.13 0.46 0.66
CA LEU A 18 37.10 -0.36 0.02
C LEU A 18 35.93 -0.63 0.98
N SER A 19 36.22 -0.89 2.26
CA SER A 19 35.19 -1.10 3.29
C SER A 19 34.34 0.15 3.51
N ALA A 20 34.95 1.33 3.53
CA ALA A 20 34.22 2.61 3.65
C ALA A 20 33.32 2.87 2.43
N LEU A 21 33.82 2.60 1.21
CA LEU A 21 33.04 2.74 -0.02
C LEU A 21 31.85 1.78 -0.06
N ILE A 22 32.03 0.53 0.37
CA ILE A 22 30.96 -0.45 0.49
C ILE A 22 29.90 0.02 1.50
N ALA A 23 30.32 0.56 2.64
CA ALA A 23 29.39 1.07 3.65
C ALA A 23 28.55 2.24 3.11
N GLU A 24 29.17 3.19 2.42
CA GLU A 24 28.48 4.31 1.78
C GLU A 24 27.51 3.84 0.69
N LEU A 25 27.93 2.90 -0.16
CA LEU A 25 27.08 2.30 -1.19
C LEU A 25 25.85 1.61 -0.58
N ASN A 26 26.04 0.85 0.51
CA ASN A 26 24.94 0.18 1.20
C ASN A 26 23.94 1.18 1.77
N VAL A 27 24.40 2.31 2.33
CA VAL A 27 23.52 3.39 2.79
C VAL A 27 22.72 3.99 1.64
N HIS A 28 23.36 4.26 0.50
CA HIS A 28 22.66 4.77 -0.68
C HIS A 28 21.62 3.79 -1.22
N GLN A 29 21.95 2.50 -1.29
CA GLN A 29 21.04 1.45 -1.73
C GLN A 29 19.83 1.30 -0.80
N GLU A 30 20.06 1.30 0.52
CA GLU A 30 18.98 1.20 1.51
C GLU A 30 18.05 2.42 1.47
N ASN A 31 18.61 3.63 1.34
CA ASN A 31 17.84 4.85 1.18
C ASN A 31 17.00 4.83 -0.11
N ALA A 32 17.57 4.36 -1.22
CA ALA A 32 16.86 4.21 -2.48
C ALA A 32 15.75 3.15 -2.38
N ARG A 33 16.02 2.00 -1.75
CA ARG A 33 15.05 0.93 -1.49
C ARG A 33 13.86 1.46 -0.70
N LYS A 34 14.12 2.09 0.46
CA LYS A 34 13.08 2.68 1.31
C LYS A 34 12.25 3.71 0.54
N LYS A 35 12.91 4.67 -0.12
CA LYS A 35 12.23 5.75 -0.84
C LYS A 35 11.41 5.22 -2.02
N GLY A 36 11.95 4.26 -2.78
CA GLY A 36 11.29 3.63 -3.91
C GLY A 36 10.03 2.88 -3.51
N LEU A 37 10.12 2.05 -2.45
CA LEU A 37 8.98 1.29 -1.95
C LEU A 37 7.92 2.19 -1.30
N GLU A 38 8.31 3.25 -0.59
CA GLU A 38 7.36 4.26 -0.06
C GLU A 38 6.59 4.95 -1.19
N LEU A 39 7.28 5.45 -2.23
CA LEU A 39 6.64 6.08 -3.37
C LEU A 39 5.77 5.10 -4.16
N TYR A 40 6.23 3.85 -4.32
CA TYR A 40 5.43 2.79 -4.93
C TYR A 40 4.15 2.58 -4.13
N ASN A 41 4.22 2.38 -2.82
CA ASN A 41 3.07 2.17 -1.95
C ASN A 41 2.13 3.39 -1.86
N LEU A 42 2.64 4.59 -2.12
CA LEU A 42 1.86 5.81 -2.27
C LEU A 42 1.15 5.94 -3.64
N GLY A 43 1.52 5.10 -4.61
CA GLY A 43 1.02 5.16 -5.99
C GLY A 43 1.69 6.18 -6.89
N SER A 44 2.77 6.80 -6.42
CA SER A 44 3.66 7.64 -7.22
C SER A 44 4.59 6.79 -8.07
N PHE A 45 4.02 6.03 -9.02
CA PHE A 45 4.73 5.03 -9.81
C PHE A 45 5.88 5.64 -10.63
N ARG A 46 5.66 6.76 -11.31
CA ARG A 46 6.72 7.43 -12.09
C ARG A 46 7.83 7.93 -11.19
N ALA A 47 7.47 8.53 -10.06
CA ALA A 47 8.46 9.00 -9.09
C ALA A 47 9.25 7.85 -8.44
N SER A 48 8.65 6.66 -8.27
CA SER A 48 9.28 5.50 -7.65
C SER A 48 10.33 4.82 -8.53
N GLU A 49 10.16 4.86 -9.86
CA GLU A 49 10.97 4.13 -10.84
C GLU A 49 12.50 4.31 -10.68
N PRO A 50 13.07 5.53 -10.59
CA PRO A 50 14.52 5.69 -10.46
C PRO A 50 15.07 5.07 -9.16
N TYR A 51 14.35 5.21 -8.05
CA TYR A 51 14.76 4.66 -6.76
C TYR A 51 14.65 3.13 -6.73
N LEU A 52 13.55 2.59 -7.26
CA LEU A 52 13.35 1.16 -7.42
C LEU A 52 14.40 0.56 -8.35
N THR A 53 14.80 1.25 -9.42
CA THR A 53 15.85 0.78 -10.34
C THR A 53 17.18 0.56 -9.62
N ILE A 54 17.57 1.46 -8.71
CA ILE A 54 18.80 1.31 -7.91
C ILE A 54 18.70 0.05 -7.04
N ALA A 55 17.63 -0.08 -6.26
CA ALA A 55 17.45 -1.21 -5.33
C ALA A 55 17.28 -2.55 -6.07
N ALA A 56 16.49 -2.57 -7.14
CA ALA A 56 16.24 -3.76 -7.94
C ALA A 56 17.53 -4.25 -8.64
N SER A 57 18.36 -3.32 -9.13
CA SER A 57 19.68 -3.64 -9.71
C SER A 57 20.66 -4.19 -8.66
N ALA A 58 20.49 -3.83 -7.39
CA ALA A 58 21.23 -4.39 -6.27
C ALA A 58 20.69 -5.75 -5.78
N GLY A 59 19.63 -6.28 -6.40
CA GLY A 59 19.08 -7.59 -6.08
C GLY A 59 17.87 -7.59 -5.14
N ASP A 60 17.37 -6.43 -4.70
CA ASP A 60 16.24 -6.36 -3.77
C ASP A 60 14.96 -6.93 -4.39
N ARG A 61 14.52 -8.10 -3.93
CA ARG A 61 13.35 -8.82 -4.47
C ARG A 61 12.07 -7.95 -4.46
N PRO A 62 11.68 -7.28 -3.35
CA PRO A 62 10.52 -6.38 -3.37
C PRO A 62 10.62 -5.27 -4.40
N ALA A 63 11.79 -4.63 -4.55
CA ALA A 63 11.99 -3.58 -5.55
C ALA A 63 11.94 -4.13 -6.97
N GLN A 64 12.43 -5.34 -7.23
CA GLN A 64 12.32 -6.00 -8.53
C GLN A 64 10.85 -6.22 -8.93
N TYR A 65 10.03 -6.77 -8.01
CA TYR A 65 8.59 -6.94 -8.27
C TYR A 65 7.89 -5.58 -8.45
N ALA A 66 8.17 -4.61 -7.58
CA ALA A 66 7.57 -3.28 -7.65
C ALA A 66 7.94 -2.55 -8.95
N LEU A 67 9.19 -2.63 -9.40
CA LEU A 67 9.64 -2.05 -10.67
C LEU A 67 8.95 -2.73 -11.86
N ALA A 68 8.79 -4.05 -11.83
CA ALA A 68 8.02 -4.76 -12.85
C ALA A 68 6.56 -4.28 -12.90
N GLU A 69 5.91 -4.06 -11.76
CA GLU A 69 4.55 -3.50 -11.69
C GLU A 69 4.48 -2.05 -12.19
N VAL A 70 5.47 -1.21 -11.90
CA VAL A 70 5.58 0.16 -12.44
C VAL A 70 5.62 0.13 -13.96
N LEU A 71 6.50 -0.70 -14.54
CA LEU A 71 6.66 -0.83 -15.99
C LEU A 71 5.40 -1.42 -16.66
N ARG A 72 4.80 -2.44 -16.04
CA ARG A 72 3.54 -3.04 -16.50
C ARG A 72 2.41 -2.01 -16.55
N ARG A 73 2.27 -1.20 -15.50
CA ARG A 73 1.23 -0.15 -15.42
C ARG A 73 1.47 0.96 -16.44
N ARG A 74 2.72 1.36 -16.65
CA ARG A 74 3.09 2.35 -17.66
C ARG A 74 2.68 1.93 -19.08
N GLN A 75 2.89 0.65 -19.42
CA GLN A 75 2.55 0.13 -20.75
C GLN A 75 1.15 -0.49 -20.86
N GLY A 76 0.42 -0.62 -19.75
CA GLY A 76 -0.89 -1.30 -19.71
C GLY A 76 -0.82 -2.81 -20.00
N SER A 77 0.37 -3.40 -20.08
CA SER A 77 0.62 -4.81 -20.45
C SER A 77 1.95 -5.31 -19.89
N ILE A 78 2.13 -6.62 -19.82
CA ILE A 78 3.38 -7.24 -19.35
C ILE A 78 4.37 -7.32 -20.53
N THR A 79 5.25 -6.32 -20.64
CA THR A 79 6.31 -6.25 -21.66
C THR A 79 7.53 -7.11 -21.29
N GLU A 80 8.44 -7.37 -22.23
CA GLU A 80 9.69 -8.08 -21.92
C GLU A 80 10.58 -7.31 -20.91
N GLU A 81 10.47 -5.99 -20.87
CA GLU A 81 11.15 -5.16 -19.86
C GLU A 81 10.59 -5.45 -18.46
N ALA A 82 9.27 -5.50 -18.29
CA ALA A 82 8.64 -5.89 -17.03
C ALA A 82 8.96 -7.35 -16.67
N LYS A 83 8.90 -8.28 -17.64
CA LYS A 83 9.25 -9.70 -17.41
C LYS A 83 10.68 -9.88 -16.94
N LYS A 84 11.65 -9.09 -17.42
CA LYS A 84 13.03 -9.15 -16.92
C LYS A 84 13.06 -8.98 -15.40
N TRP A 85 12.35 -8.00 -14.86
CA TRP A 85 12.31 -7.73 -13.43
C TRP A 85 11.48 -8.77 -12.66
N TYR A 86 10.36 -9.23 -13.21
CA TYR A 86 9.63 -10.37 -12.61
C TYR A 86 10.49 -11.63 -12.55
N ARG A 87 11.26 -11.96 -13.59
CA ARG A 87 12.17 -13.13 -13.60
C ARG A 87 13.23 -13.03 -12.50
N LEU A 88 13.78 -11.84 -12.24
CA LEU A 88 14.74 -11.64 -11.14
C LEU A 88 14.10 -11.84 -9.76
N ALA A 89 12.87 -11.34 -9.55
CA ALA A 89 12.14 -11.57 -8.30
C ALA A 89 11.74 -13.06 -8.16
N ALA A 90 11.29 -13.68 -9.24
CA ALA A 90 10.91 -15.09 -9.31
C ALA A 90 12.08 -16.05 -9.05
N ALA A 91 13.29 -15.70 -9.49
CA ALA A 91 14.51 -16.45 -9.16
C ALA A 91 14.82 -16.46 -7.65
N GLN A 92 14.22 -15.53 -6.90
CA GLN A 92 14.24 -15.46 -5.44
C GLN A 92 12.92 -15.96 -4.81
N GLU A 93 12.20 -16.81 -5.54
CA GLU A 93 10.95 -17.48 -5.12
C GLU A 93 9.79 -16.52 -4.80
N ASP A 94 9.77 -15.33 -5.42
CA ASP A 94 8.63 -14.44 -5.36
C ASP A 94 7.40 -15.04 -6.09
N VAL A 95 6.46 -15.57 -5.30
CA VAL A 95 5.25 -16.24 -5.82
C VAL A 95 4.40 -15.32 -6.69
N TYR A 96 4.27 -14.04 -6.32
CA TYR A 96 3.47 -13.11 -7.13
C TYR A 96 4.17 -12.78 -8.45
N ALA A 97 5.50 -12.66 -8.47
CA ALA A 97 6.25 -12.53 -9.71
C ALA A 97 6.09 -13.76 -10.62
N LEU A 98 6.16 -14.98 -10.05
CA LEU A 98 5.91 -16.22 -10.79
C LEU A 98 4.48 -16.26 -11.37
N LEU A 99 3.47 -15.87 -10.59
CA LEU A 99 2.08 -15.75 -11.04
C LEU A 99 1.91 -14.67 -12.12
N ARG A 100 2.73 -13.60 -12.13
CA ARG A 100 2.71 -12.57 -13.19
C ARG A 100 3.35 -13.06 -14.48
N LEU A 101 4.40 -13.87 -14.39
CA LEU A 101 5.04 -14.47 -15.57
C LEU A 101 4.10 -15.45 -16.25
N GLY A 102 3.45 -16.32 -15.48
CA GLY A 102 2.35 -17.18 -15.94
C GLY A 102 2.71 -18.24 -16.98
N ASP A 103 3.98 -18.35 -17.36
CA ASP A 103 4.48 -19.46 -18.18
C ASP A 103 4.51 -20.78 -17.39
N SER A 104 4.59 -21.90 -18.11
CA SER A 104 4.47 -23.23 -17.51
C SER A 104 5.50 -23.45 -16.39
N GLU A 105 6.76 -23.07 -16.62
CA GLU A 105 7.85 -23.23 -15.65
C GLU A 105 7.57 -22.43 -14.38
N SER A 106 7.15 -21.17 -14.52
CA SER A 106 6.79 -20.32 -13.39
C SER A 106 5.63 -20.90 -12.58
N LEU A 107 4.58 -21.38 -13.26
CA LEU A 107 3.42 -21.96 -12.58
C LEU A 107 3.74 -23.31 -11.91
N ASP A 108 4.63 -24.12 -12.49
CA ASP A 108 5.10 -25.36 -11.88
C ASP A 108 5.92 -25.07 -10.61
N LYS A 109 6.75 -24.02 -10.63
CA LYS A 109 7.45 -23.57 -9.41
C LYS A 109 6.48 -23.07 -8.34
N VAL A 110 5.40 -22.37 -8.70
CA VAL A 110 4.34 -22.00 -7.73
C VAL A 110 3.71 -23.26 -7.10
N ARG A 111 3.43 -24.29 -7.90
CA ARG A 111 2.87 -25.57 -7.41
C ARG A 111 3.82 -26.33 -6.50
N GLU A 112 5.13 -26.12 -6.64
CA GLU A 112 6.14 -26.66 -5.73
C GLU A 112 6.19 -25.86 -4.41
N LEU A 113 6.17 -24.53 -4.47
CA LEU A 113 6.39 -23.65 -3.32
C LEU A 113 5.20 -23.57 -2.35
N LEU A 114 3.97 -23.63 -2.86
CA LEU A 114 2.78 -23.38 -2.04
C LEU A 114 2.39 -24.52 -1.08
N PRO A 115 2.41 -25.82 -1.45
CA PRO A 115 1.90 -26.88 -0.57
C PRO A 115 2.55 -26.93 0.81
N PRO A 116 3.89 -26.86 0.97
CA PRO A 116 4.51 -26.88 2.31
C PRO A 116 4.08 -25.71 3.20
N ARG A 117 3.86 -24.52 2.62
CA ARG A 117 3.36 -23.33 3.34
C ARG A 117 1.90 -23.51 3.75
N ILE A 118 1.08 -24.06 2.84
CA ILE A 118 -0.34 -24.36 3.11
C ILE A 118 -0.49 -25.38 4.25
N GLU A 119 0.36 -26.41 4.30
CA GLU A 119 0.39 -27.40 5.38
C GLU A 119 0.70 -26.77 6.75
N GLN A 120 1.48 -25.69 6.76
CA GLN A 120 1.78 -24.89 7.96
C GLN A 120 0.67 -23.89 8.33
N GLY A 121 -0.43 -23.85 7.57
CA GLY A 121 -1.55 -22.95 7.81
C GLY A 121 -1.33 -21.52 7.29
N ASP A 122 -0.40 -21.32 6.35
CA ASP A 122 -0.11 -20.01 5.78
C ASP A 122 -1.31 -19.51 4.94
N GLY A 123 -2.01 -18.51 5.47
CA GLY A 123 -3.15 -17.89 4.83
C GLY A 123 -2.80 -17.18 3.53
N GLU A 124 -1.62 -16.57 3.42
CA GLU A 124 -1.17 -15.94 2.19
C GLU A 124 -0.92 -16.99 1.10
N ALA A 125 -0.29 -18.11 1.44
CA ALA A 125 -0.07 -19.21 0.49
C ALA A 125 -1.41 -19.77 -0.04
N MET A 126 -2.44 -19.84 0.81
CA MET A 126 -3.79 -20.21 0.38
C MET A 126 -4.43 -19.14 -0.53
N LEU A 127 -4.17 -17.85 -0.31
CA LEU A 127 -4.59 -16.79 -1.23
C LEU A 127 -3.85 -16.89 -2.57
N GLN A 128 -2.54 -17.14 -2.55
CA GLN A 128 -1.73 -17.36 -3.74
C GLN A 128 -2.20 -18.58 -4.53
N MET A 129 -2.65 -19.63 -3.85
CA MET A 129 -3.27 -20.81 -4.49
C MET A 129 -4.62 -20.47 -5.13
N TYR A 130 -5.41 -19.59 -4.51
CA TYR A 130 -6.59 -19.03 -5.18
C TYR A 130 -6.20 -18.21 -6.41
N GLU A 131 -5.14 -17.41 -6.35
CA GLU A 131 -4.68 -16.65 -7.52
C GLU A 131 -4.20 -17.55 -8.67
N LEU A 132 -3.60 -18.70 -8.35
CA LEU A 132 -3.19 -19.72 -9.31
C LEU A 132 -4.38 -20.44 -9.97
N THR A 133 -5.36 -20.86 -9.16
CA THR A 133 -6.41 -21.82 -9.59
C THR A 133 -7.74 -21.15 -9.90
N LYS A 134 -7.99 -19.97 -9.33
CA LYS A 134 -9.28 -19.29 -9.26
C LYS A 134 -10.40 -20.10 -8.61
N GLU A 135 -10.06 -21.16 -7.88
CA GLU A 135 -11.03 -21.94 -7.11
C GLU A 135 -11.35 -21.25 -5.79
N ILE A 136 -12.61 -20.84 -5.61
CA ILE A 136 -13.08 -20.10 -4.43
C ILE A 136 -12.83 -20.85 -3.10
N THR A 137 -12.69 -22.17 -3.14
CA THR A 137 -12.39 -23.01 -1.97
C THR A 137 -11.07 -22.61 -1.31
N TRP A 138 -10.05 -22.24 -2.09
CA TRP A 138 -8.77 -21.75 -1.55
C TRP A 138 -8.90 -20.38 -0.89
N LEU A 139 -9.67 -19.48 -1.49
CA LEU A 139 -9.95 -18.17 -0.90
C LEU A 139 -10.72 -18.32 0.43
N LYS A 140 -11.69 -19.23 0.50
CA LYS A 140 -12.41 -19.55 1.74
C LYS A 140 -11.46 -20.12 2.81
N LYS A 141 -10.54 -21.01 2.45
CA LYS A 141 -9.51 -21.53 3.37
C LYS A 141 -8.60 -20.41 3.89
N SER A 142 -8.10 -19.55 2.99
CA SER A 142 -7.29 -18.39 3.37
C SER A 142 -8.04 -17.45 4.33
N ALA A 143 -9.28 -17.08 4.01
CA ALA A 143 -10.13 -16.25 4.87
C ALA A 143 -10.37 -16.89 6.25
N ASN A 144 -10.49 -18.22 6.34
CA ASN A 144 -10.64 -18.94 7.60
C ASN A 144 -9.40 -18.86 8.51
N THR A 145 -8.20 -18.64 7.94
CA THR A 145 -6.98 -18.34 8.71
C THR A 145 -6.97 -16.91 9.27
N ARG A 146 -7.99 -16.09 8.96
CA ARG A 146 -8.09 -14.66 9.27
C ARG A 146 -7.07 -13.80 8.52
N PHE A 147 -6.57 -14.27 7.38
CA PHE A 147 -5.71 -13.46 6.52
C PHE A 147 -6.50 -12.25 5.97
N PRO A 148 -6.14 -10.99 6.32
CA PRO A 148 -7.01 -9.82 6.11
C PRO A 148 -7.31 -9.56 4.63
N GLU A 149 -6.32 -9.72 3.76
CA GLU A 149 -6.47 -9.52 2.33
C GLU A 149 -7.45 -10.55 1.72
N ALA A 150 -7.41 -11.81 2.17
CA ALA A 150 -8.36 -12.83 1.73
C ALA A 150 -9.77 -12.63 2.27
N LEU A 151 -9.93 -12.13 3.50
CA LEU A 151 -11.25 -11.73 4.03
C LEU A 151 -11.89 -10.66 3.13
N TYR A 152 -11.11 -9.65 2.74
CA TYR A 152 -11.57 -8.59 1.85
C TYR A 152 -11.87 -9.08 0.43
N ILE A 153 -10.97 -9.88 -0.17
CA ILE A 153 -11.18 -10.43 -1.52
C ILE A 153 -12.40 -11.36 -1.52
N LEU A 154 -12.63 -12.16 -0.48
CA LEU A 154 -13.82 -13.01 -0.38
C LEU A 154 -15.11 -12.18 -0.31
N ALA A 155 -15.08 -11.08 0.45
CA ALA A 155 -16.20 -10.13 0.49
C ALA A 155 -16.48 -9.53 -0.91
N LEU A 156 -15.44 -9.18 -1.67
CA LEU A 156 -15.58 -8.71 -3.06
C LEU A 156 -16.19 -9.78 -3.96
N GLN A 157 -15.77 -11.04 -3.85
CA GLN A 157 -16.32 -12.13 -4.67
C GLN A 157 -17.80 -12.38 -4.36
N TYR A 158 -18.19 -12.37 -3.08
CA TYR A 158 -19.59 -12.54 -2.69
C TYR A 158 -20.49 -11.36 -3.07
N ASP A 159 -19.95 -10.14 -3.08
CA ASP A 159 -20.70 -8.97 -3.54
C ASP A 159 -20.95 -9.02 -5.06
N ARG A 160 -19.96 -9.49 -5.83
CA ARG A 160 -20.05 -9.70 -7.29
C ARG A 160 -20.98 -10.85 -7.65
N ASP A 161 -20.87 -11.98 -6.95
CA ASP A 161 -21.67 -13.17 -7.17
C ASP A 161 -22.16 -13.74 -5.83
N ARG A 162 -23.43 -13.43 -5.53
CA ARG A 162 -24.09 -13.86 -4.29
C ARG A 162 -24.35 -15.36 -4.23
N SER A 163 -24.27 -16.09 -5.35
CA SER A 163 -24.43 -17.55 -5.37
C SER A 163 -23.25 -18.28 -4.73
N LEU A 164 -22.09 -17.61 -4.60
CA LEU A 164 -20.89 -18.17 -3.97
C LEU A 164 -20.97 -18.22 -2.44
N VAL A 165 -21.92 -17.47 -1.85
CA VAL A 165 -22.20 -17.45 -0.41
C VAL A 165 -22.72 -18.81 0.03
N PRO A 166 -22.32 -19.32 1.21
CA PRO A 166 -22.83 -20.61 1.71
C PRO A 166 -24.36 -20.63 1.78
N GLU A 167 -24.95 -21.76 1.39
CA GLU A 167 -26.41 -21.96 1.39
C GLU A 167 -27.02 -21.67 2.77
N GLY A 168 -28.19 -21.02 2.78
CA GLY A 168 -28.89 -20.64 4.01
C GLY A 168 -28.36 -19.39 4.71
N GLN A 169 -27.27 -18.78 4.23
CA GLN A 169 -26.75 -17.52 4.78
C GLN A 169 -27.18 -16.30 3.95
N ASN A 170 -27.39 -15.17 4.62
CA ASN A 170 -27.66 -13.90 3.95
C ASN A 170 -26.34 -13.30 3.43
N PRO A 171 -26.20 -13.04 2.10
CA PRO A 171 -24.99 -12.46 1.54
C PRO A 171 -24.52 -11.16 2.20
N THR A 172 -25.46 -10.26 2.52
CA THR A 172 -25.15 -8.97 3.14
C THR A 172 -24.52 -9.16 4.53
N ASP A 173 -25.07 -10.06 5.34
CA ASP A 173 -24.52 -10.32 6.68
C ASP A 173 -23.14 -10.98 6.63
N VAL A 174 -22.93 -11.89 5.68
CA VAL A 174 -21.63 -12.55 5.49
C VAL A 174 -20.57 -11.55 5.01
N ILE A 175 -20.91 -10.69 4.05
CA ILE A 175 -20.02 -9.63 3.57
C ILE A 175 -19.67 -8.67 4.71
N ASP A 176 -20.67 -8.21 5.47
CA ASP A 176 -20.45 -7.32 6.62
C ASP A 176 -19.48 -7.95 7.62
N LEU A 177 -19.67 -9.23 7.96
CA LEU A 177 -18.82 -9.95 8.91
C LEU A 177 -17.37 -10.11 8.41
N LEU A 178 -17.17 -10.38 7.12
CA LEU A 178 -15.83 -10.48 6.53
C LEU A 178 -15.10 -9.13 6.57
N LEU A 179 -15.81 -8.07 6.18
CA LEU A 179 -15.27 -6.71 6.19
C LEU A 179 -14.97 -6.22 7.60
N GLU A 180 -15.86 -6.48 8.56
CA GLU A 180 -15.64 -6.16 9.98
C GLU A 180 -14.38 -6.86 10.50
N ARG A 181 -14.24 -8.16 10.28
CA ARG A 181 -13.05 -8.92 10.73
C ARG A 181 -11.75 -8.36 10.16
N ALA A 182 -11.72 -8.03 8.87
CA ALA A 182 -10.56 -7.43 8.23
C ALA A 182 -10.31 -5.99 8.72
N ALA A 183 -11.37 -5.20 8.95
CA ALA A 183 -11.26 -3.85 9.49
C ALA A 183 -10.71 -3.83 10.93
N HIS A 184 -11.11 -4.78 11.78
CA HIS A 184 -10.63 -4.90 13.16
C HIS A 184 -9.14 -5.23 13.28
N VAL A 185 -8.52 -5.76 12.22
CA VAL A 185 -7.08 -5.99 12.13
C VAL A 185 -6.39 -4.94 11.26
N ASN A 186 -7.00 -3.75 11.14
CA ASN A 186 -6.46 -2.57 10.49
C ASN A 186 -6.17 -2.76 8.99
N PHE A 187 -7.00 -3.51 8.25
CA PHE A 187 -6.89 -3.62 6.79
C PHE A 187 -7.63 -2.46 6.08
N PRO A 188 -6.95 -1.43 5.53
CA PRO A 188 -7.59 -0.16 5.18
C PRO A 188 -8.65 -0.26 4.08
N LEU A 189 -8.47 -1.13 3.08
CA LEU A 189 -9.49 -1.37 2.06
C LEU A 189 -10.79 -1.92 2.65
N ALA A 190 -10.70 -2.81 3.64
CA ALA A 190 -11.88 -3.30 4.34
C ALA A 190 -12.47 -2.24 5.27
N MET A 191 -11.66 -1.44 5.97
CA MET A 191 -12.14 -0.33 6.79
C MET A 191 -12.92 0.69 5.95
N ASN A 192 -12.37 1.06 4.78
CA ASN A 192 -12.97 1.96 3.83
C ASN A 192 -14.29 1.42 3.25
N TRP A 193 -14.42 0.12 3.02
CA TRP A 193 -15.70 -0.45 2.59
C TRP A 193 -16.68 -0.59 3.76
N TYR A 194 -16.21 -1.09 4.90
CA TYR A 194 -17.01 -1.35 6.10
C TYR A 194 -17.68 -0.08 6.64
N THR A 195 -16.97 1.06 6.65
CA THR A 195 -17.52 2.34 7.11
C THR A 195 -18.70 2.84 6.24
N ASN A 196 -18.87 2.31 5.03
CA ASN A 196 -19.99 2.64 4.15
C ASN A 196 -21.13 1.60 4.20
N ARG A 197 -21.06 0.58 5.06
CA ARG A 197 -22.12 -0.42 5.24
C ARG A 197 -23.25 0.15 6.10
N GLN A 198 -24.50 -0.29 5.84
CA GLN A 198 -25.70 0.25 6.49
C GLN A 198 -25.62 0.23 8.03
N LYS A 199 -25.05 -0.83 8.61
CA LYS A 199 -24.86 -1.00 10.06
C LYS A 199 -23.98 0.10 10.66
N VAL A 200 -23.06 0.66 9.87
CA VAL A 200 -22.17 1.75 10.28
C VAL A 200 -22.75 3.12 9.93
N THR A 201 -23.27 3.29 8.71
CA THR A 201 -23.77 4.59 8.24
C THR A 201 -25.01 5.08 8.99
N THR A 202 -25.75 4.19 9.65
CA THR A 202 -26.84 4.54 10.58
C THR A 202 -26.35 5.36 11.79
N PHE A 203 -25.05 5.27 12.13
CA PHE A 203 -24.45 5.94 13.29
C PHE A 203 -23.26 6.81 12.83
N PRO A 204 -23.45 8.12 12.58
CA PRO A 204 -22.39 9.02 12.14
C PRO A 204 -21.14 9.00 13.04
N SER A 205 -21.31 8.81 14.36
CA SER A 205 -20.21 8.67 15.32
C SER A 205 -19.36 7.41 15.11
N LEU A 206 -19.98 6.27 14.78
CA LEU A 206 -19.25 5.03 14.49
C LEU A 206 -18.52 5.15 13.15
N ARG A 207 -19.17 5.76 12.16
CA ARG A 207 -18.57 6.04 10.85
C ARG A 207 -17.33 6.92 10.99
N ARG A 208 -17.41 7.92 11.87
CA ARG A 208 -16.31 8.82 12.23
C ARG A 208 -15.12 8.06 12.81
N GLU A 209 -15.37 7.22 13.80
CA GLU A 209 -14.34 6.42 14.46
C GLU A 209 -13.55 5.58 13.44
N TRP A 210 -14.24 4.95 12.49
CA TRP A 210 -13.58 4.20 11.43
C TRP A 210 -12.76 5.07 10.48
N LEU A 211 -13.26 6.25 10.09
CA LEU A 211 -12.51 7.18 9.24
C LEU A 211 -11.24 7.69 9.95
N GLU A 212 -11.33 8.05 11.23
CA GLU A 212 -10.19 8.50 12.03
C GLU A 212 -9.15 7.37 12.18
N LYS A 213 -9.60 6.12 12.42
CA LYS A 213 -8.69 4.96 12.44
C LYS A 213 -7.99 4.74 11.10
N THR A 214 -8.70 4.84 9.98
CA THR A 214 -8.09 4.71 8.65
C THR A 214 -7.09 5.82 8.37
N ALA A 215 -7.41 7.07 8.73
CA ALA A 215 -6.50 8.20 8.61
C ALA A 215 -5.25 8.02 9.51
N ALA A 216 -5.39 7.47 10.72
CA ALA A 216 -4.27 7.19 11.63
C ALA A 216 -3.30 6.11 11.09
N LEU A 217 -3.75 5.24 10.18
CA LEU A 217 -2.87 4.34 9.42
C LEU A 217 -2.14 5.05 8.27
N ASN A 218 -2.35 6.35 8.10
CA ASN A 218 -1.90 7.17 6.99
C ASN A 218 -2.32 6.58 5.63
N ASP A 219 -3.55 6.06 5.56
CA ASP A 219 -4.18 5.69 4.29
C ASP A 219 -4.49 6.94 3.46
N LEU A 220 -4.01 6.99 2.22
CA LEU A 220 -4.12 8.14 1.34
C LEU A 220 -5.57 8.61 1.15
N TYR A 221 -6.48 7.67 0.92
CA TYR A 221 -7.89 7.96 0.76
C TYR A 221 -8.52 8.40 2.10
N GLY A 222 -8.22 7.70 3.20
CA GLY A 222 -8.69 8.04 4.54
C GLY A 222 -8.28 9.44 5.00
N VAL A 223 -7.00 9.80 4.82
CA VAL A 223 -6.48 11.14 5.15
C VAL A 223 -7.18 12.22 4.33
N LEU A 224 -7.32 12.01 3.01
CA LEU A 224 -8.00 12.98 2.15
C LEU A 224 -9.47 13.14 2.55
N LYS A 225 -10.17 12.03 2.78
CA LYS A 225 -11.57 12.02 3.16
C LYS A 225 -11.80 12.67 4.51
N TYR A 226 -10.89 12.46 5.48
CA TYR A 226 -10.94 13.14 6.77
C TYR A 226 -10.72 14.64 6.62
N GLY A 227 -9.74 15.05 5.81
CA GLY A 227 -9.53 16.45 5.45
C GLY A 227 -10.78 17.11 4.88
N PHE A 228 -11.43 16.48 3.89
CA PHE A 228 -12.68 16.99 3.30
C PHE A 228 -13.82 17.08 4.32
N ALA A 229 -14.01 16.04 5.14
CA ALA A 229 -15.07 15.99 6.14
C ALA A 229 -14.94 17.09 7.20
N LEU A 230 -13.73 17.61 7.46
CA LEU A 230 -13.50 18.72 8.39
C LEU A 230 -13.68 20.12 7.76
N GLY A 231 -13.60 20.23 6.44
CA GLY A 231 -13.60 21.52 5.72
C GLY A 231 -14.86 21.81 4.92
N HIS A 232 -15.93 21.02 5.08
CA HIS A 232 -17.19 21.16 4.34
C HIS A 232 -17.75 22.61 4.31
N GLY A 233 -18.57 22.91 3.28
CA GLY A 233 -19.06 24.26 2.95
C GLY A 233 -19.92 24.98 4.01
N GLU A 234 -20.41 26.17 3.67
CA GLU A 234 -21.04 27.13 4.61
C GLU A 234 -22.44 26.72 5.12
N SER A 235 -23.12 25.78 4.47
CA SER A 235 -24.56 25.52 4.66
C SER A 235 -24.95 24.64 5.86
N GLY A 236 -24.00 24.16 6.67
CA GLY A 236 -24.27 23.28 7.81
C GLY A 236 -23.17 22.25 8.08
N GLY A 237 -23.27 21.51 9.18
CA GLY A 237 -22.32 20.45 9.59
C GLY A 237 -22.19 19.33 8.57
N ASP A 238 -21.10 18.56 8.61
CA ASP A 238 -20.93 17.39 7.77
C ASP A 238 -22.03 16.35 8.08
N PRO A 239 -22.96 16.08 7.14
CA PRO A 239 -24.05 15.16 7.38
C PRO A 239 -23.58 13.69 7.36
N GLU A 240 -22.38 13.43 6.85
CA GLU A 240 -21.87 12.08 6.62
C GLU A 240 -21.24 11.48 7.90
N TYR A 241 -20.47 12.28 8.65
CA TYR A 241 -19.78 11.87 9.88
C TYR A 241 -20.13 12.75 11.09
N GLY A 242 -20.85 13.86 10.90
CA GLY A 242 -21.25 14.79 11.97
C GLY A 242 -20.11 15.65 12.50
N TYR A 243 -19.02 15.83 11.74
CA TYR A 243 -17.89 16.64 12.21
C TYR A 243 -18.30 18.10 12.42
N LYS A 244 -17.68 18.72 13.42
CA LYS A 244 -17.59 20.17 13.50
C LYS A 244 -16.49 20.62 12.55
N LYS A 245 -16.75 21.74 11.88
CA LYS A 245 -15.79 22.40 11.00
C LYS A 245 -14.46 22.67 11.72
N ASN A 246 -13.35 22.31 11.08
CA ASN A 246 -11.99 22.55 11.54
C ASN A 246 -11.07 22.84 10.34
N TYR A 247 -11.04 24.10 9.92
CA TYR A 247 -10.27 24.53 8.76
C TYR A 247 -8.75 24.30 8.90
N PRO A 248 -8.09 24.59 10.05
CA PRO A 248 -6.66 24.30 10.17
C PRO A 248 -6.30 22.83 9.98
N LEU A 249 -7.04 21.90 10.59
CA LEU A 249 -6.78 20.46 10.42
C LEU A 249 -7.18 19.97 9.02
N SER A 250 -8.30 20.46 8.47
CA SER A 250 -8.70 20.18 7.10
C SER A 250 -7.60 20.58 6.10
N TYR A 251 -7.10 21.81 6.21
CA TYR A 251 -6.05 22.34 5.35
C TYR A 251 -4.77 21.51 5.50
N ALA A 252 -4.38 21.17 6.73
CA ALA A 252 -3.21 20.34 7.00
C ALA A 252 -3.26 18.98 6.29
N LEU A 253 -4.37 18.24 6.43
CA LEU A 253 -4.52 16.89 5.87
C LEU A 253 -4.62 16.93 4.35
N VAL A 254 -5.39 17.86 3.78
CA VAL A 254 -5.50 17.98 2.31
C VAL A 254 -4.18 18.46 1.71
N TRP A 255 -3.48 19.40 2.35
CA TRP A 255 -2.15 19.83 1.93
C TRP A 255 -1.15 18.68 1.92
N LEU A 256 -1.18 17.80 2.94
CA LEU A 256 -0.31 16.63 3.00
C LEU A 256 -0.52 15.72 1.79
N VAL A 257 -1.77 15.46 1.41
CA VAL A 257 -2.12 14.64 0.24
C VAL A 257 -1.68 15.30 -1.07
N VAL A 258 -2.03 16.57 -1.27
CA VAL A 258 -1.69 17.33 -2.50
C VAL A 258 -0.18 17.36 -2.73
N ASN A 259 0.62 17.62 -1.69
CA ASN A 259 2.08 17.74 -1.84
C ASN A 259 2.82 16.39 -1.86
N SER A 260 2.21 15.33 -1.35
CA SER A 260 2.86 14.01 -1.31
C SER A 260 2.50 13.15 -2.52
N ALA A 261 1.28 13.28 -3.05
CA ALA A 261 0.72 12.35 -4.03
C ALA A 261 0.23 13.06 -5.31
N PRO A 262 1.14 13.68 -6.10
CA PRO A 262 0.79 14.37 -7.35
C PRO A 262 0.23 13.43 -8.42
N GLU A 263 0.51 12.13 -8.33
CA GLU A 263 0.02 11.11 -9.25
C GLU A 263 -1.33 10.51 -8.82
N TYR A 264 -1.88 10.94 -7.68
CA TYR A 264 -3.14 10.40 -7.16
C TYR A 264 -4.33 10.85 -8.00
N GLN A 265 -5.28 9.93 -8.24
CA GLN A 265 -6.43 10.19 -9.11
C GLN A 265 -7.31 11.36 -8.65
N LEU A 266 -7.38 11.64 -7.34
CA LEU A 266 -8.16 12.76 -6.78
C LEU A 266 -7.32 14.02 -6.55
N HIS A 267 -6.06 14.07 -7.02
CA HIS A 267 -5.14 15.18 -6.76
C HIS A 267 -5.73 16.54 -7.18
N ASN A 268 -6.29 16.65 -8.38
CA ASN A 268 -6.84 17.92 -8.87
C ASN A 268 -8.04 18.40 -8.03
N SER A 269 -8.93 17.49 -7.64
CA SER A 269 -10.04 17.82 -6.75
C SER A 269 -9.56 18.25 -5.36
N ALA A 270 -8.54 17.57 -4.82
CA ALA A 270 -7.92 17.92 -3.56
C ALA A 270 -7.23 19.30 -3.61
N ALA A 271 -6.53 19.61 -4.70
CA ALA A 271 -5.86 20.90 -4.89
C ALA A 271 -6.87 22.06 -5.00
N LEU A 272 -7.97 21.87 -5.75
CA LEU A 272 -9.05 22.88 -5.82
C LEU A 272 -9.68 23.12 -4.45
N PHE A 273 -9.99 22.04 -3.72
CA PHE A 273 -10.53 22.15 -2.36
C PHE A 273 -9.57 22.89 -1.42
N LEU A 274 -8.27 22.60 -1.50
CA LEU A 274 -7.23 23.25 -0.69
C LEU A 274 -7.13 24.75 -0.98
N ASP A 275 -7.19 25.15 -2.27
CA ASP A 275 -7.20 26.55 -2.69
C ASP A 275 -8.42 27.30 -2.15
N ASP A 276 -9.61 26.71 -2.29
CA ASP A 276 -10.85 27.30 -1.77
C ASP A 276 -10.85 27.43 -0.25
N LEU A 277 -10.34 26.41 0.46
CA LEU A 277 -10.17 26.45 1.90
C LEU A 277 -9.19 27.56 2.32
N GLY A 278 -8.10 27.73 1.56
CA GLY A 278 -7.10 28.79 1.79
C GLY A 278 -7.67 30.20 1.68
N LYS A 279 -8.63 30.44 0.76
CA LYS A 279 -9.32 31.75 0.62
C LYS A 279 -10.14 32.12 1.86
N ALA A 280 -10.59 31.11 2.62
CA ALA A 280 -11.38 31.30 3.83
C ALA A 280 -10.52 31.40 5.12
N MET A 281 -9.18 31.35 5.02
CA MET A 281 -8.26 31.34 6.15
C MET A 281 -7.29 32.52 6.10
N SER A 282 -6.88 33.02 7.27
CA SER A 282 -5.80 34.01 7.39
C SER A 282 -4.42 33.38 7.14
N PRO A 283 -3.40 34.17 6.76
CA PRO A 283 -2.03 33.68 6.63
C PRO A 283 -1.49 32.99 7.88
N GLN A 284 -1.88 33.45 9.08
CA GLN A 284 -1.48 32.84 10.35
C GLN A 284 -2.12 31.47 10.57
N GLU A 285 -3.39 31.29 10.21
CA GLU A 285 -4.07 30.00 10.28
C GLU A 285 -3.47 28.99 9.29
N ILE A 286 -3.13 29.43 8.08
CA ILE A 286 -2.44 28.59 7.09
C ILE A 286 -1.06 28.17 7.64
N ALA A 287 -0.28 29.11 8.20
CA ALA A 287 1.02 28.78 8.79
C ALA A 287 0.90 27.77 9.95
N LEU A 288 -0.15 27.85 10.76
CA LEU A 288 -0.44 26.86 11.79
C LEU A 288 -0.83 25.50 11.20
N ALA A 289 -1.69 25.47 10.19
CA ALA A 289 -2.08 24.25 9.48
C ALA A 289 -0.87 23.51 8.90
N LEU A 290 0.09 24.23 8.31
CA LEU A 290 1.33 23.65 7.80
C LEU A 290 2.20 23.01 8.89
N LYS A 291 2.23 23.60 10.10
CA LYS A 291 2.88 22.96 11.27
C LYS A 291 2.17 21.68 11.68
N VAL A 292 0.82 21.68 11.68
CA VAL A 292 0.03 20.48 11.96
C VAL A 292 0.32 19.38 10.92
N ALA A 293 0.41 19.72 9.64
CA ALA A 293 0.74 18.77 8.58
C ALA A 293 2.13 18.15 8.78
N GLN A 294 3.10 18.97 9.20
CA GLN A 294 4.45 18.48 9.53
C GLN A 294 4.42 17.54 10.74
N THR A 295 3.76 17.93 11.83
CA THR A 295 3.59 17.05 13.00
C THR A 295 2.88 15.74 12.65
N TRP A 296 1.86 15.79 11.80
CA TRP A 296 1.19 14.58 11.30
C TRP A 296 2.18 13.67 10.58
N LYS A 297 2.93 14.21 9.61
CA LYS A 297 3.94 13.46 8.85
C LYS A 297 5.00 12.82 9.76
N ASP A 298 5.41 13.49 10.83
CA ASP A 298 6.45 12.99 11.74
C ASP A 298 5.93 11.95 12.74
N SER A 299 4.60 11.87 12.95
CA SER A 299 3.97 10.99 13.95
C SER A 299 3.26 9.78 13.35
N HIS A 300 3.16 9.69 12.03
CA HIS A 300 2.43 8.64 11.30
C HIS A 300 3.37 7.80 10.42
N PRO A 301 2.98 6.56 10.06
CA PRO A 301 3.71 5.79 9.05
C PRO A 301 3.71 6.52 7.69
N PRO A 302 4.54 6.10 6.72
CA PRO A 302 4.50 6.67 5.37
C PRO A 302 3.09 6.59 4.75
N LEU A 303 2.67 7.66 4.08
CA LEU A 303 1.38 7.74 3.40
C LEU A 303 1.30 6.64 2.31
N SER A 304 0.21 5.88 2.27
CA SER A 304 0.06 4.75 1.35
C SER A 304 -1.37 4.57 0.85
N GLU A 305 -1.52 4.05 -0.37
CA GLU A 305 -2.81 3.60 -0.92
C GLU A 305 -3.27 2.23 -0.39
N HIS A 306 -2.42 1.50 0.34
CA HIS A 306 -2.72 0.15 0.88
C HIS A 306 -3.39 -0.79 -0.13
N ARG A 307 -2.85 -0.85 -1.34
CA ARG A 307 -3.38 -1.67 -2.44
C ARG A 307 -3.25 -3.16 -2.15
N LEU A 308 -4.07 -3.98 -2.80
CA LEU A 308 -3.87 -5.44 -2.77
C LEU A 308 -2.51 -5.80 -3.35
N THR A 309 -1.91 -6.84 -2.77
CA THR A 309 -0.57 -7.33 -3.10
C THR A 309 -0.54 -7.89 -4.53
N TYR A 310 -1.65 -8.52 -4.93
CA TYR A 310 -1.88 -9.01 -6.28
C TYR A 310 -3.27 -8.60 -6.76
N HIS A 311 -3.31 -7.81 -7.84
CA HIS A 311 -4.55 -7.53 -8.57
C HIS A 311 -4.47 -8.22 -9.93
N GLY A 312 -5.32 -9.22 -10.17
CA GLY A 312 -5.64 -9.63 -11.54
C GLY A 312 -6.24 -8.44 -12.29
N VAL A 313 -5.81 -8.25 -13.54
CA VAL A 313 -6.39 -7.26 -14.46
C VAL A 313 -7.90 -7.43 -14.54
#